data_AF-A0A6M0BSC6-F1
#
_entry.id   AF-A0A6M0BSC6-F1
#
_cell.length_a   1.000
_cell.length_b   1.000
_cell.length_c   1.000
_cell.angle_alpha   90.00
_cell.angle_beta   90.00
_cell.angle_gamma   90.00
#
_symmetry.space_group_name_H-M   'P 1'
#
loop_
_entity.id
_entity.type
_entity.pdbx_description
1 polymer ?
#
loop_
_entity_poly.entity_id
_entity_poly.type
_entity_poly.pdbx_seq_one_letter_code
_entity_poly.pdbx_strand_id
1 'polypeptide(L)'
;MIRLPFPKTRSPFSTYRSLSLSPHWRIAWGNVDGLDNGVTWRDRHLAIYHAQPALSPDGRFVVVGDIWLSDTSDNPQEFVAQLWQRFGVECLQMLTGTF
;
A
#
# COMPACT_ATOMS: atom_id res chain seq x y z
N MET A 1 -51.48 4.74 -30.93
CA MET A 1 -50.44 4.62 -29.88
C MET A 1 -49.11 4.39 -30.59
N ILE A 2 -48.26 5.42 -30.68
CA ILE A 2 -47.02 5.40 -31.50
C ILE A 2 -45.84 5.15 -30.55
N ARG A 3 -45.05 4.09 -30.78
CA ARG A 3 -43.77 3.86 -30.07
C ARG A 3 -42.66 4.60 -30.82
N LEU A 4 -42.05 5.59 -30.17
CA LEU A 4 -40.80 6.19 -30.64
C LEU A 4 -39.63 5.26 -30.27
N PRO A 5 -38.61 5.10 -31.13
CA PRO A 5 -37.41 4.36 -30.78
C PRO A 5 -36.59 5.15 -29.76
N PHE A 6 -36.10 4.47 -28.73
CA PHE A 6 -35.17 5.06 -27.76
C PHE A 6 -33.87 5.50 -28.46
N PRO A 7 -33.37 6.72 -28.24
CA PRO A 7 -32.06 7.11 -28.74
C PRO A 7 -31.00 6.25 -28.04
N LYS A 8 -30.09 5.65 -28.82
CA LYS A 8 -28.91 4.96 -28.29
C LYS A 8 -28.07 5.98 -27.52
N THR A 9 -28.16 5.97 -26.19
CA THR A 9 -27.21 6.65 -25.33
C THR A 9 -25.84 6.05 -25.60
N ARG A 10 -24.94 6.85 -26.19
CA ARG A 10 -23.51 6.54 -26.16
C ARG A 10 -23.15 6.38 -24.69
N SER A 11 -22.67 5.19 -24.32
CA SER A 11 -22.10 4.96 -23.01
C SER A 11 -21.05 6.04 -22.75
N PRO A 12 -21.09 6.74 -21.59
CA PRO A 12 -19.97 7.54 -21.14
C PRO A 12 -18.93 6.54 -20.63
N PHE A 13 -18.31 5.79 -21.55
CA PHE A 13 -17.04 5.15 -21.25
C PHE A 13 -16.06 6.31 -21.10
N SER A 14 -16.02 6.84 -19.88
CA SER A 14 -15.01 7.72 -19.36
C SER A 14 -13.69 7.14 -19.80
N THR A 15 -12.95 7.89 -20.61
CA THR A 15 -11.56 7.63 -20.91
C THR A 15 -10.80 7.76 -19.59
N TYR A 16 -10.81 6.72 -18.76
CA TYR A 16 -9.87 6.58 -17.67
C TYR A 16 -8.52 6.43 -18.34
N ARG A 17 -7.85 7.56 -18.55
CA ARG A 17 -6.42 7.59 -18.83
C ARG A 17 -5.81 6.85 -17.66
N SER A 18 -5.33 5.63 -17.89
CA SER A 18 -4.62 4.85 -16.89
C SER A 18 -3.43 5.68 -16.46
N LEU A 19 -3.56 6.38 -15.34
CA LEU A 19 -2.43 7.02 -14.68
C LEU A 19 -1.54 5.87 -14.26
N SER A 20 -0.46 5.66 -15.00
CA SER A 20 0.60 4.72 -14.62
C SER A 20 1.35 5.32 -13.44
N LEU A 21 0.75 5.26 -12.25
CA LEU A 21 1.41 5.57 -11.00
C LEU A 21 2.41 4.45 -10.76
N SER A 22 3.69 4.73 -11.02
CA SER A 22 4.75 3.83 -10.58
C SER A 22 4.86 4.01 -9.07
N PRO A 23 4.58 2.97 -8.26
CA PRO A 23 4.71 3.11 -6.81
C PRO A 23 6.15 3.50 -6.49
N HIS A 24 6.31 4.42 -5.54
CA HIS A 24 7.62 4.89 -5.10
C HIS A 24 8.41 3.79 -4.37
N TRP A 25 7.73 2.73 -3.97
CA TRP A 25 8.30 1.57 -3.29
C TRP A 25 8.03 0.28 -4.05
N ARG A 26 8.90 -0.71 -3.87
CA ARG A 26 8.72 -2.05 -4.45
C ARG A 26 9.14 -3.11 -3.45
N ILE A 27 8.50 -4.29 -3.54
CA ILE A 27 8.87 -5.49 -2.79
C ILE A 27 9.36 -6.54 -3.79
N ALA A 28 10.51 -7.13 -3.52
CA ALA A 28 10.99 -8.32 -4.20
C ALA A 28 10.89 -9.53 -3.26
N TRP A 29 10.53 -10.68 -3.83
CA TRP A 29 10.42 -11.96 -3.13
C TRP A 29 11.22 -13.03 -3.86
N GLY A 30 12.00 -13.83 -3.15
CA GLY A 30 12.76 -14.96 -3.69
C GLY A 30 14.21 -14.98 -3.24
N ASN A 31 15.14 -15.27 -4.17
CA ASN A 31 16.55 -15.11 -3.89
C ASN A 31 16.93 -13.63 -4.03
N VAL A 32 17.30 -13.01 -2.92
CA VAL A 32 17.66 -11.58 -2.83
C VAL A 32 19.17 -11.36 -2.65
N ASP A 33 19.96 -12.44 -2.63
CA ASP A 33 21.42 -12.41 -2.51
C ASP A 33 22.03 -11.91 -3.84
N GLY A 34 22.21 -10.59 -3.95
CA GLY A 34 22.67 -9.91 -5.17
C GLY A 34 21.88 -8.64 -5.50
N LEU A 35 20.88 -8.30 -4.70
CA LEU A 35 20.16 -7.03 -4.79
C LEU A 35 20.89 -5.96 -3.98
N ASP A 36 21.58 -5.03 -4.66
CA ASP A 36 22.40 -4.01 -3.99
C ASP A 36 21.93 -2.57 -4.24
N ASN A 37 21.45 -2.26 -5.46
CA ASN A 37 21.08 -0.89 -5.80
C ASN A 37 19.65 -0.57 -5.36
N GLY A 38 19.51 0.36 -4.39
CA GLY A 38 18.22 0.93 -3.99
C GLY A 38 17.42 0.10 -2.98
N VAL A 39 17.99 -1.00 -2.47
CA VAL A 39 17.44 -1.78 -1.36
C VAL A 39 17.61 -1.00 -0.06
N THR A 40 16.51 -0.79 0.66
CA THR A 40 16.48 -0.07 1.93
C THR A 40 16.33 -1.00 3.12
N TRP A 41 15.76 -2.20 2.90
CA TRP A 41 15.66 -3.25 3.90
C TRP A 41 15.60 -4.62 3.23
N ARG A 42 16.14 -5.65 3.89
CA ARG A 42 16.07 -7.04 3.42
C ARG A 42 16.08 -8.05 4.56
N ASP A 43 15.50 -9.21 4.27
CA ASP A 43 15.68 -10.46 4.99
C ASP A 43 16.04 -11.57 3.96
N ARG A 44 16.15 -12.83 4.38
CA ARG A 44 16.58 -13.97 3.55
C ARG A 44 15.83 -14.10 2.22
N HIS A 45 14.54 -13.72 2.17
CA HIS A 45 13.71 -13.89 0.97
C HIS A 45 12.95 -12.65 0.52
N LEU A 46 13.05 -11.54 1.26
CA LEU A 46 12.28 -10.33 1.03
C LEU A 46 13.22 -9.14 0.95
N ALA A 47 13.01 -8.26 -0.02
CA ALA A 47 13.70 -6.98 -0.09
C ALA A 47 12.72 -5.84 -0.40
N ILE A 48 12.95 -4.69 0.23
CA ILE A 48 12.18 -3.45 0.02
C ILE A 48 13.08 -2.44 -0.68
N TYR A 49 12.53 -1.77 -1.69
CA TYR A 49 13.21 -0.75 -2.47
C TYR A 49 12.61 0.62 -2.27
N HIS A 50 13.48 1.63 -2.30
CA HIS A 50 13.11 3.05 -2.47
C HIS A 50 12.10 3.59 -1.44
N ALA A 51 11.96 2.93 -0.30
CA ALA A 51 11.10 3.32 0.81
C ALA A 51 11.84 3.11 2.12
N GLN A 52 11.69 3.99 3.10
CA GLN A 52 12.14 3.66 4.45
C GLN A 52 11.01 2.91 5.15
N PRO A 53 11.14 1.59 5.37
CA PRO A 53 10.09 0.88 6.08
C PRO A 53 10.11 1.24 7.56
N ALA A 54 8.95 1.23 8.18
CA ALA A 54 8.86 1.24 9.64
C ALA A 54 9.01 -0.17 10.17
N LEU A 55 9.78 -0.32 11.24
CA LEU A 55 9.95 -1.58 11.95
C LEU A 55 9.14 -1.57 13.25
N SER A 56 8.57 -2.71 13.61
CA SER A 56 8.02 -2.88 14.95
C SER A 56 9.14 -2.77 16.00
N PRO A 57 8.84 -2.38 17.25
CA PRO A 57 9.83 -2.30 18.32
C PRO A 57 10.71 -3.55 18.51
N ASP A 58 10.16 -4.74 18.25
CA ASP A 58 10.88 -6.02 18.30
C ASP A 58 11.56 -6.43 16.97
N GLY A 59 11.41 -5.63 15.92
CA GLY A 59 11.96 -5.86 14.58
C GLY A 59 11.32 -7.02 13.81
N ARG A 60 10.24 -7.65 14.32
CA ARG A 60 9.59 -8.79 13.66
C ARG A 60 8.67 -8.40 12.53
N PHE A 61 8.15 -7.17 12.53
CA PHE A 61 7.22 -6.69 11.52
C PHE A 61 7.79 -5.47 10.79
N VAL A 62 7.54 -5.43 9.50
CA VAL A 62 8.01 -4.39 8.58
C VAL A 62 6.79 -3.82 7.86
N VAL A 63 6.60 -2.51 7.96
CA VAL A 63 5.49 -1.80 7.32
C VAL A 63 6.05 -0.87 6.26
N VAL A 64 5.56 -1.04 5.03
CA VAL A 64 5.83 -0.17 3.88
C VAL A 64 4.51 0.11 3.17
N GLY A 65 4.30 1.36 2.78
CA GLY A 65 3.09 1.77 2.09
C GLY A 65 2.77 3.24 2.28
N ASP A 66 1.84 3.72 1.45
CA ASP A 66 1.26 5.04 1.56
C ASP A 66 0.08 4.97 2.53
N ILE A 67 0.32 5.35 3.78
CA ILE A 67 -0.67 5.25 4.86
C ILE A 67 -1.12 6.65 5.25
N TRP A 68 -2.42 6.88 5.17
CA TRP A 68 -3.07 8.06 5.71
C TRP A 68 -4.05 7.65 6.81
N LEU A 69 -3.77 8.03 8.05
CA LEU A 69 -4.67 7.80 9.18
C LEU A 69 -5.40 9.11 9.50
N SER A 70 -6.68 8.99 9.86
CA SER A 70 -7.50 10.12 10.30
C SER A 70 -7.07 10.63 11.67
N ASP A 71 -6.47 9.77 12.50
CA ASP A 71 -5.83 10.17 13.75
C ASP A 71 -4.39 10.66 13.51
N THR A 72 -3.98 11.62 14.32
CA THR A 72 -2.74 12.41 14.19
C THR A 72 -1.48 11.64 14.60
N SER A 73 -1.21 10.47 14.02
CA SER A 73 0.11 9.89 14.16
C SER A 73 1.07 10.62 13.23
N ASP A 74 2.08 11.32 13.79
CA ASP A 74 3.14 11.98 13.01
C ASP A 74 3.89 11.00 12.10
N ASN A 75 3.90 9.71 12.46
CA ASN A 75 4.43 8.62 11.65
C ASN A 75 3.43 7.44 11.59
N PRO A 76 2.54 7.41 10.59
CA PRO A 76 1.53 6.36 10.43
C PRO A 76 2.12 4.96 10.30
N GLN A 77 3.24 4.80 9.60
CA GLN A 77 3.87 3.51 9.38
C GLN A 77 4.41 2.92 10.69
N GLU A 78 5.07 3.73 11.52
CA GLU A 78 5.55 3.30 12.85
C GLU A 78 4.39 2.95 13.79
N PHE A 79 3.32 3.75 13.76
CA PHE A 79 2.14 3.49 14.57
C PHE A 79 1.47 2.15 14.20
N VAL A 80 1.29 1.88 12.90
CA VAL A 80 0.77 0.60 12.43
C VAL A 80 1.70 -0.56 12.81
N ALA A 81 3.02 -0.40 12.69
CA ALA A 81 3.97 -1.44 13.07
C ALA A 81 3.89 -1.79 14.57
N GLN A 82 3.70 -0.79 15.44
CA GLN A 82 3.50 -0.99 16.87
C GLN A 82 2.18 -1.70 17.19
N LEU A 83 1.09 -1.29 16.54
CA LEU A 83 -0.21 -1.93 16.76
C LEU A 83 -0.23 -3.37 16.24
N TRP A 84 0.36 -3.63 15.08
CA TRP A 84 0.47 -4.97 14.51
C TRP A 84 1.27 -5.90 15.42
N GLN A 85 2.36 -5.40 16.03
CA GLN A 85 3.13 -6.19 16.99
C GLN A 85 2.28 -6.63 18.19
N ARG A 86 1.37 -5.77 18.66
CA ARG A 86 0.58 -5.98 19.87
C ARG A 86 -0.70 -6.77 19.63
N PHE A 87 -1.37 -6.52 18.51
CA PHE A 87 -2.72 -7.00 18.23
C PHE A 87 -2.81 -7.86 16.98
N GLY A 88 -1.72 -8.04 16.23
CA GLY A 88 -1.77 -8.80 14.98
C GLY A 88 -2.65 -8.13 13.93
N VAL A 89 -3.38 -8.95 13.17
CA VAL A 89 -4.24 -8.49 12.07
C VAL A 89 -5.45 -7.69 12.57
N GLU A 90 -5.87 -7.94 13.81
CA GLU A 90 -6.99 -7.27 14.47
C GLU A 90 -6.77 -5.76 14.61
N CYS A 91 -5.51 -5.30 14.58
CA CYS A 91 -5.22 -3.87 14.60
C CYS A 91 -5.84 -3.11 13.43
N LEU A 92 -6.05 -3.75 12.28
CA LEU A 92 -6.62 -3.11 11.09
C LEU A 92 -8.04 -2.58 11.34
N GLN A 93 -8.80 -3.23 12.24
CA GLN A 93 -10.14 -2.77 12.64
C GLN A 93 -10.11 -1.53 13.53
N MET A 94 -8.94 -1.21 14.11
CA MET A 94 -8.73 -0.05 14.98
C MET A 94 -8.27 1.17 14.17
N LEU A 95 -7.81 0.99 12.93
CA LEU A 95 -7.33 2.05 12.06
C LEU A 95 -8.49 2.69 11.30
N THR A 96 -8.57 4.02 11.33
CA THR A 96 -9.48 4.79 10.49
C THR A 96 -8.67 5.61 9.50
N GLY A 97 -8.85 5.39 8.20
CA GLY A 97 -8.01 6.03 7.18
C GLY A 97 -8.05 5.34 5.82
N THR A 98 -6.99 5.55 5.03
CA THR A 98 -6.75 4.90 3.73
C THR A 98 -5.32 4.37 3.71
N PHE A 99 -5.16 3.10 3.37
CA PHE A 99 -3.90 2.37 3.33
C PHE A 99 -4.04 1.11 2.44
#